data_AF-A0A964LV26-F1
#
_entry.id   AF-A0A964LV26-F1
#
_cell.length_a   1.000
_cell.length_b   1.000
_cell.length_c   1.000
_cell.angle_alpha   90.00
_cell.angle_beta   90.00
_cell.angle_gamma   90.00
#
_symmetry.space_group_name_H-M   'P 1'
#
loop_
_entity.id
_entity.type
_entity.pdbx_description
1 polymer ?
#
loop_
_entity_poly.entity_id
_entity_poly.type
_entity_poly.pdbx_seq_one_letter_code
_entity_poly.pdbx_strand_id
1 'polypeptide(L)' 'MKWILWVIAVTANGNHIAIDKTEFSTQVSCEAAASQVQGVNNTAIGSTARIEAACLRGAP' A
#
# COMPACT_ATOMS: atom_id res chain seq x y z
N MET A 1 -2.59 -17.21 10.74
CA MET A 1 -3.23 -16.47 9.63
C MET A 1 -2.37 -15.24 9.36
N LYS A 2 -1.90 -15.04 8.13
CA LYS A 2 -1.05 -13.89 7.76
C LYS A 2 -1.90 -12.78 7.13
N TRP A 3 -1.59 -11.53 7.40
CA TRP A 3 -2.16 -10.36 6.70
C TRP A 3 -1.17 -9.88 5.65
N ILE A 4 -1.65 -9.38 4.52
CA ILE A 4 -0.81 -8.89 3.43
C ILE A 4 -1.20 -7.44 3.15
N LEU A 5 -0.23 -6.54 3.29
CA LEU A 5 -0.35 -5.17 2.81
C LEU A 5 0.02 -5.16 1.33
N TRP A 6 -0.89 -4.71 0.49
CA TRP A 6 -0.62 -4.39 -0.90
C TRP A 6 -0.41 -2.90 -1.03
N VAL A 7 0.70 -2.50 -1.63
CA VAL A 7 1.02 -1.11 -1.96
C VAL A 7 1.16 -1.00 -3.47
N ILE A 8 0.34 -0.19 -4.10
CA ILE A 8 0.32 0.01 -5.55
C ILE A 8 0.59 1.48 -5.84
N ALA A 9 1.68 1.76 -6.54
CA ALA A 9 1.91 3.09 -7.11
C ALA A 9 1.21 3.17 -8.47
N VAL A 10 0.30 4.13 -8.62
CA VAL A 10 -0.53 4.34 -9.79
C VAL A 10 -0.28 5.73 -10.34
N THR A 11 -0.02 5.86 -11.64
CA THR A 11 0.16 7.18 -12.26
C THR A 11 -1.15 7.97 -12.31
N ALA A 12 -1.07 9.27 -12.62
CA ALA A 12 -2.22 10.15 -12.80
C ALA A 12 -3.16 9.65 -13.91
N ASN A 13 -2.62 8.90 -14.88
CA ASN A 13 -3.39 8.28 -15.96
C ASN A 13 -3.99 6.92 -15.59
N GLY A 14 -3.82 6.46 -14.34
CA GLY A 14 -4.36 5.18 -13.86
C GLY A 14 -3.47 3.96 -14.11
N ASN A 15 -2.23 4.14 -14.58
CA ASN A 15 -1.34 3.00 -14.86
C ASN A 15 -0.60 2.58 -13.59
N HIS A 16 -0.64 1.29 -13.27
CA HIS A 16 0.16 0.72 -12.18
C HIS A 16 1.63 0.69 -12.60
N ILE A 17 2.51 1.31 -11.81
CA ILE A 17 3.95 1.39 -12.09
C ILE A 17 4.80 0.58 -11.11
N ALA A 18 4.28 0.31 -9.91
CA ALA A 18 4.93 -0.56 -8.93
C ALA A 18 3.89 -1.23 -8.04
N ILE A 19 4.19 -2.45 -7.61
CA ILE A 19 3.40 -3.20 -6.65
C ILE A 19 4.38 -3.82 -5.64
N ASP A 20 4.20 -3.49 -4.36
CA ASP A 20 4.89 -4.14 -3.25
C ASP A 20 3.89 -4.89 -2.36
N LYS A 21 4.34 -6.01 -1.78
CA LYS A 21 3.55 -6.79 -0.85
C LYS A 21 4.37 -7.12 0.40
N THR A 22 3.82 -6.79 1.56
CA THR A 22 4.46 -7.06 2.84
C THR A 22 3.54 -7.90 3.73
N GLU A 23 4.06 -9.01 4.27
CA GLU A 23 3.31 -9.87 5.20
C GLU A 23 3.39 -9.35 6.64
N PHE A 24 2.27 -9.39 7.35
CA PHE A 24 2.12 -9.01 8.75
C PHE A 24 1.48 -10.15 9.56
N SER A 25 1.86 -10.25 10.83
CA SER A 25 1.29 -11.23 11.76
C SER A 25 -0.07 -10.80 12.33
N THR A 26 -0.36 -9.50 12.36
CA THR A 26 -1.61 -8.94 12.91
C THR A 26 -2.27 -7.95 11.95
N GLN A 27 -3.59 -7.81 12.07
CA GLN A 27 -4.36 -6.83 11.31
C GLN A 27 -3.90 -5.40 11.61
N VAL A 28 -3.75 -5.08 12.90
CA VAL A 28 -3.40 -3.74 13.38
C VAL A 28 -2.06 -3.27 12.82
N SER A 29 -1.05 -4.15 12.77
CA SER A 29 0.25 -3.81 12.18
C SER A 29 0.16 -3.55 10.67
N CYS A 30 -0.66 -4.33 9.96
CA CYS A 30 -0.92 -4.10 8.54
C CYS A 30 -1.59 -2.73 8.32
N GLU A 31 -2.68 -2.45 9.04
CA GLU A 31 -3.43 -1.19 8.89
C GLU A 31 -2.60 0.04 9.29
N ALA A 32 -1.79 -0.07 10.34
CA ALA A 32 -0.86 0.98 10.74
C ALA A 32 0.20 1.26 9.65
N ALA A 33 0.70 0.23 8.97
CA ALA A 33 1.61 0.38 7.85
C ALA A 33 0.90 0.98 6.62
N ALA A 34 -0.32 0.57 6.32
CA ALA A 34 -1.13 1.13 5.23
C ALA A 34 -1.34 2.65 5.40
N SER A 35 -1.69 3.07 6.61
CA SER A 35 -1.90 4.49 6.95
C SER A 35 -0.61 5.32 6.79
N GLN A 36 0.53 4.78 7.21
CA GLN A 36 1.84 5.43 7.02
C GLN A 36 2.17 5.61 5.53
N VAL A 37 1.96 4.57 4.72
CA VAL A 37 2.21 4.60 3.28
C VAL A 37 1.31 5.63 2.58
N GLN A 38 0.03 5.71 2.96
CA GLN A 38 -0.89 6.75 2.45
C GLN A 38 -0.43 8.17 2.86
N GLY A 39 0.12 8.34 4.06
CA GLY A 39 0.58 9.63 4.58
C GLY A 39 1.89 10.15 3.97
N VAL A 40 2.84 9.27 3.66
CA VAL A 40 4.15 9.64 3.06
C VAL A 40 4.01 10.16 1.63
N ASN A 41 2.92 9.81 0.96
CA ASN A 41 2.86 9.84 -0.49
C ASN A 41 2.42 11.18 -1.11
N ASN A 42 1.83 12.09 -0.34
CA ASN A 42 1.46 13.42 -0.86
C ASN A 42 2.66 14.36 -1.06
N THR A 43 3.85 13.99 -0.60
CA THR A 43 5.00 14.91 -0.54
C THR A 43 6.17 14.50 -1.43
N ALA A 44 6.31 13.21 -1.80
CA ALA A 44 7.51 12.69 -2.47
C ALA A 44 7.34 12.30 -3.94
N ILE A 45 6.14 11.90 -4.37
CA ILE A 45 5.88 11.54 -5.77
C ILE A 45 5.36 12.78 -6.49
N GLY A 46 6.22 13.47 -7.23
CA GLY A 46 5.87 14.69 -7.95
C GLY A 46 4.60 14.53 -8.80
N SER A 47 3.49 15.10 -8.31
CA SER A 47 2.16 15.38 -8.90
C SER A 47 1.47 14.36 -9.81
N THR A 48 2.11 13.23 -10.12
CA THR A 48 1.75 12.35 -11.24
C THR A 48 1.59 10.90 -10.83
N ALA A 49 1.72 10.55 -9.54
CA ALA A 49 1.33 9.24 -9.05
C ALA A 49 0.69 9.30 -7.66
N ARG A 50 -0.32 8.45 -7.47
CA ARG A 50 -0.99 8.16 -6.20
C ARG A 50 -0.56 6.78 -5.73
N ILE A 51 -0.53 6.55 -4.42
CA ILE A 51 -0.29 5.24 -3.83
C ILE A 51 -1.61 4.76 -3.24
N GLU A 52 -2.03 3.58 -3.67
CA GLU A 52 -3.16 2.85 -3.13
C GLU A 52 -2.61 1.76 -2.23
N ALA A 53 -2.90 1.83 -0.93
CA ALA A 53 -2.51 0.84 0.06
C ALA A 53 -3.74 0.12 0.61
N ALA A 54 -3.72 -1.21 0.65
CA ALA A 54 -4.84 -2.02 1.12
C ALA A 54 -4.35 -3.23 1.94
N CYS A 55 -5.00 -3.49 3.08
CA CYS A 55 -4.78 -4.69 3.88
C CYS A 55 -5.78 -5.78 3.52
N LEU A 56 -5.26 -6.91 3.07
CA LEU A 56 -6.05 -8.10 2.74
C LEU A 56 -5.61 -9.25 3.64
N ARG A 57 -6.55 -10.14 4.00
CA ARG A 57 -6.18 -11.39 4.68
C ARG A 57 -5.46 -12.28 3.65
N GLY A 58 -4.24 -12.70 3.97
CA GLY A 58 -3.54 -13.70 3.17
C GLY A 58 -4.32 -15.02 3.23
N ALA A 59 -4.46 -15.67 2.07
CA ALA A 59 -4.99 -17.03 2.03
C ALA A 59 -4.14 -17.93 2.97
N PRO A 60 -4.77 -18.90 3.66
CA PRO A 60 -4.04 -19.86 4.49
C PRO A 60 -2.99 -20.63 3.69
#